data_AF-A0A5B8RVJ8-F1
#
_entry.id   AF-A0A5B8RVJ8-F1
#
_cell.length_a   1.000
_cell.length_b   1.000
_cell.length_c   1.000
_cell.angle_alpha   90.00
_cell.angle_beta   90.00
_cell.angle_gamma   90.00
#
_symmetry.space_group_name_H-M   'P 1'
#
loop_
_entity.id
_entity.type
_entity.pdbx_description
1 polymer ?
#
loop_
_entity_poly.entity_id
_entity_poly.type
_entity_poly.pdbx_seq_one_letter_code
_entity_poly.pdbx_strand_id
1 'polypeptide(L)'
;MTRPRPATPSEIGDGEDHQVDVHDPQVPPALRRDVLAMMQPGDTLWRCPRLGARRGGFGFFGTARQDVVIEWWLLDAQGELIEAFWEES
;
A
#
# COMPACT_ATOMS: atom_id res chain seq x y z
N MET A 1 5.26 -15.79 -11.07
CA MET A 1 4.86 -15.43 -9.70
C MET A 1 6.03 -14.70 -9.05
N THR A 2 6.07 -13.38 -9.21
CA THR A 2 7.18 -12.55 -8.67
C THR A 2 6.81 -12.13 -7.25
N ARG A 3 7.80 -12.15 -6.35
CA ARG A 3 7.61 -11.87 -4.92
C ARG A 3 7.44 -10.37 -4.71
N PRO A 4 6.48 -9.89 -3.89
CA PRO A 4 6.36 -8.47 -3.56
C PRO A 4 7.64 -7.97 -2.87
N ARG A 5 8.15 -6.81 -3.31
CA ARG A 5 9.33 -6.16 -2.70
C ARG A 5 8.92 -5.45 -1.41
N PRO A 6 9.75 -5.50 -0.37
CA PRO A 6 9.59 -4.62 0.77
C PRO A 6 9.71 -3.13 0.40
N ALA A 7 8.77 -2.34 0.89
CA ALA A 7 8.88 -0.88 0.96
C ALA A 7 10.04 -0.49 1.89
N THR A 8 10.79 0.52 1.47
CA THR A 8 11.91 1.09 2.24
C THR A 8 11.39 2.02 3.35
N PRO A 9 12.14 2.21 4.45
CA PRO A 9 11.79 3.17 5.52
C PRO A 9 11.39 4.56 5.02
N SER A 10 12.02 5.04 3.95
CA SER A 10 11.70 6.32 3.31
C SER A 10 10.38 6.29 2.55
N GLU A 11 10.00 5.14 1.99
CA GLU A 11 8.71 4.94 1.32
C GLU A 11 7.58 4.77 2.33
N ILE A 12 7.86 4.30 3.57
CA ILE A 12 6.87 4.02 4.62
C ILE A 12 6.35 5.30 5.29
N GLY A 13 7.20 6.31 5.47
CA GLY A 13 6.89 7.48 6.30
C GLY A 13 6.75 7.09 7.78
N ASP A 14 5.78 7.68 8.49
CA ASP A 14 5.53 7.42 9.91
C ASP A 14 4.84 6.06 10.19
N GLY A 15 4.47 5.31 9.15
CA GLY A 15 3.78 4.04 9.30
C GLY A 15 2.30 4.17 9.69
N GLU A 16 1.74 5.38 9.61
CA GLU A 16 0.33 5.66 9.87
C GLU A 16 -0.51 5.63 8.60
N ASP A 17 -1.76 5.18 8.76
CA ASP A 17 -2.77 5.23 7.71
C ASP A 17 -3.23 6.67 7.52
N HIS A 18 -3.15 7.14 6.28
CA HIS A 18 -3.62 8.47 5.95
C HIS A 18 -4.25 8.52 4.58
N GLN A 19 -5.23 9.40 4.44
CA GLN A 19 -5.83 9.72 3.17
C GLN A 19 -4.80 10.44 2.28
N VAL A 20 -4.75 10.03 1.02
CA VAL A 20 -3.86 10.59 -0.01
C VAL A 20 -4.66 11.09 -1.20
N ASP A 21 -4.18 12.12 -1.87
CA ASP A 21 -4.74 12.54 -3.14
C ASP A 21 -4.27 11.59 -4.25
N VAL A 22 -5.18 11.14 -5.12
CA VAL A 22 -4.86 10.22 -6.23
C VAL A 22 -3.87 10.81 -7.24
N HIS A 23 -3.76 12.13 -7.31
CA HIS A 23 -2.83 12.85 -8.16
C HIS A 23 -1.48 13.14 -7.49
N ASP A 24 -1.31 12.79 -6.20
CA ASP A 24 -0.04 12.97 -5.49
C ASP A 24 1.07 12.11 -6.14
N PRO A 25 2.29 12.66 -6.31
CA PRO A 25 3.43 11.90 -6.83
C PRO A 25 3.79 10.64 -6.02
N GLN A 26 3.35 10.51 -4.77
CA GLN A 26 3.54 9.29 -3.98
C GLN A 26 2.72 8.10 -4.50
N VAL A 27 1.66 8.35 -5.27
CA VAL A 27 0.79 7.32 -5.85
C VAL A 27 1.45 6.76 -7.11
N PRO A 28 1.75 5.45 -7.18
CA PRO A 28 2.38 4.84 -8.35
C PRO A 28 1.55 5.08 -9.62
N PRO A 29 2.16 5.39 -10.78
CA PRO A 29 1.42 5.72 -12.00
C PRO A 29 0.44 4.63 -12.46
N ALA A 30 0.79 3.35 -12.28
CA ALA A 30 -0.08 2.22 -12.61
C ALA A 30 -1.31 2.19 -11.68
N LEU A 31 -1.07 2.30 -10.37
CA LEU A 31 -2.12 2.35 -9.36
C LEU A 31 -3.04 3.55 -9.56
N ARG A 32 -2.47 4.73 -9.82
CA ARG A 32 -3.23 5.95 -10.15
C ARG A 32 -4.17 5.72 -11.33
N ARG A 33 -3.69 5.08 -12.40
CA ARG A 33 -4.53 4.79 -13.57
C ARG A 33 -5.70 3.87 -13.20
N ASP A 34 -5.43 2.83 -12.41
CA ASP A 34 -6.43 1.82 -12.06
C ASP A 34 -7.44 2.39 -11.04
N VAL A 35 -7.00 3.19 -10.06
CA VAL A 35 -7.85 3.96 -9.14
C VAL A 35 -8.72 4.94 -9.92
N LEU A 36 -8.14 5.78 -10.80
CA LEU A 36 -8.91 6.75 -11.59
C LEU A 36 -9.94 6.11 -12.53
N ALA A 37 -9.75 4.84 -12.90
CA ALA A 37 -10.72 4.10 -13.71
C ALA A 37 -11.96 3.66 -12.91
N MET A 38 -11.85 3.55 -11.58
CA MET A 38 -12.93 3.09 -10.69
C MET A 38 -13.50 4.20 -9.79
N MET A 39 -12.67 5.16 -9.42
CA MET A 39 -12.98 6.23 -8.48
C MET A 39 -14.14 7.09 -8.98
N GLN A 40 -15.13 7.29 -8.11
CA GLN A 40 -16.25 8.19 -8.30
C GLN A 40 -16.10 9.45 -7.45
N PRO A 41 -16.82 10.54 -7.78
CA PRO A 41 -16.84 11.73 -6.94
C PRO A 41 -17.32 11.41 -5.51
N GLY A 42 -16.45 11.65 -4.52
CA GLY A 42 -16.72 11.35 -3.11
C GLY A 42 -15.92 10.19 -2.56
N ASP A 43 -15.33 9.36 -3.42
CA ASP A 43 -14.43 8.29 -3.01
C ASP A 43 -13.11 8.86 -2.49
N THR A 44 -12.45 8.12 -1.60
CA THR A 44 -11.20 8.53 -0.98
C THR A 44 -10.14 7.44 -1.11
N LEU A 45 -8.92 7.83 -1.47
CA LEU A 45 -7.78 6.93 -1.51
C LEU A 45 -7.01 7.04 -0.20
N TRP A 46 -6.69 5.90 0.40
CA TRP A 46 -5.93 5.78 1.62
C TRP A 46 -4.64 5.03 1.38
N ARG A 47 -3.56 5.55 1.96
CA ARG A 47 -2.27 4.89 2.00
C ARG A 47 -2.11 4.23 3.35
N CYS A 48 -2.07 2.90 3.33
CA CYS A 48 -2.05 2.05 4.51
C CYS A 48 -0.72 1.29 4.56
N PRO A 49 0.35 1.88 5.13
CA PRO A 49 1.59 1.16 5.36
C PRO A 49 1.37 0.07 6.40
N ARG A 50 1.65 -1.18 6.02
CA ARG A 50 1.45 -2.36 6.87
C ARG A 50 2.77 -3.07 7.07
N LEU A 51 3.11 -3.34 8.32
CA LEU A 51 4.19 -4.26 8.65
C LEU A 51 3.78 -5.65 8.15
N GLY A 52 4.34 -6.09 7.02
CA GLY A 52 4.04 -7.39 6.47
C GLY A 52 4.27 -8.47 7.52
N ALA A 53 3.35 -9.44 7.59
CA ALA A 53 3.49 -10.57 8.48
C ALA A 53 4.83 -11.26 8.20
N ARG A 54 5.62 -11.54 9.26
CA ARG A 54 6.82 -12.38 9.19
C ARG A 54 6.45 -13.70 8.52
N ARG A 55 6.70 -13.85 7.22
CA ARG A 55 6.61 -15.15 6.56
C ARG A 55 7.80 -15.97 7.07
N GLY A 56 7.54 -16.77 8.10
CA GLY A 56 8.53 -17.59 8.77
C GLY A 56 9.17 -18.61 7.84
N GLY A 57 10.48 -18.49 7.65
CA GLY A 57 11.34 -19.64 7.41
C GLY A 57 12.10 -19.92 8.70
N PHE A 58 11.97 -21.11 9.26
CA PHE A 58 12.86 -21.61 10.31
C PHE A 58 14.31 -21.44 9.83
N GLY A 59 15.11 -20.62 10.52
CA GLY A 59 16.51 -20.41 10.11
C GLY A 59 17.23 -19.35 10.93
N PHE A 60 17.93 -19.80 11.96
CA PHE A 60 19.22 -19.32 12.46
C PHE A 60 19.89 -18.13 11.73
N PHE A 61 20.28 -17.12 12.51
CA PHE A 61 21.15 -15.97 12.18
C PHE A 61 20.68 -15.02 11.06
N GLY A 62 20.17 -13.84 11.46
CA GLY A 62 20.05 -12.70 10.56
C GLY A 62 19.00 -11.69 11.04
N THR A 63 19.36 -10.42 11.05
CA THR A 63 18.44 -9.29 11.25
C THR A 63 17.28 -9.39 10.26
N ALA A 64 16.13 -9.86 10.73
CA ALA A 64 14.94 -10.02 9.88
C ALA A 64 14.48 -8.62 9.42
N ARG A 65 14.76 -8.27 8.17
CA ARG A 65 14.09 -7.16 7.47
C ARG A 65 12.59 -7.43 7.56
N GLN A 66 11.87 -6.61 8.32
CA GLN A 66 10.41 -6.61 8.25
C GLN A 66 10.06 -6.11 6.86
N ASP A 67 9.47 -6.97 6.05
CA ASP A 67 8.97 -6.58 4.75
C ASP A 67 7.75 -5.69 5.00
N VAL A 68 7.89 -4.37 4.88
CA VAL A 68 6.75 -3.45 5.00
C VAL A 68 6.11 -3.35 3.63
N VAL A 69 4.79 -3.50 3.57
CA VAL A 69 4.01 -3.46 2.34
C VAL A 69 3.11 -2.23 2.42
N ILE A 70 3.03 -1.45 1.35
CA ILE A 70 2.09 -0.35 1.24
C ILE A 70 0.84 -0.91 0.58
N GLU A 71 -0.25 -0.96 1.34
CA GLU A 71 -1.58 -1.20 0.80
C GLU A 71 -2.22 0.15 0.48
N TRP A 72 -2.95 0.23 -0.62
CA TRP A 72 -3.69 1.41 -1.02
C TRP A 72 -5.17 1.06 -1.05
N TRP A 73 -5.96 1.68 -0.20
CA TRP A 73 -7.39 1.37 -0.06
C TRP A 73 -8.22 2.46 -0.72
N LEU A 74 -9.00 2.09 -1.73
CA LEU A 74 -10.03 2.95 -2.29
C LEU A 74 -11.30 2.72 -1.47
N LEU A 75 -11.74 3.75 -0.76
CA LEU A 75 -12.97 3.75 0.02
C LEU A 75 -14.03 4.58 -0.70
N ASP A 76 -15.30 4.19 -0.56
CA ASP A 76 -16.42 5.00 -1.03
C ASP A 76 -16.67 6.23 -0.13
N ALA A 77 -17.65 7.06 -0.50
CA ALA A 77 -18.06 8.22 0.27
C ALA A 77 -18.65 7.90 1.67
N GLN A 78 -18.93 6.63 1.98
CA GLN A 78 -19.38 6.15 3.29
C GLN A 78 -18.23 5.56 4.12
N GLY A 79 -17.04 5.42 3.53
CA GLY A 79 -15.87 4.81 4.16
C GLY A 79 -15.80 3.29 4.01
N GLU A 80 -16.63 2.69 3.16
CA GLU A 80 -16.57 1.26 2.86
C GLU A 80 -15.47 0.98 1.82
N LEU A 81 -14.75 -0.12 2.00
CA LEU A 81 -13.67 -0.51 1.08
C LEU A 81 -14.26 -0.97 -0.26
N ILE A 82 -13.94 -0.22 -1.33
CA ILE A 82 -14.24 -0.58 -2.72
C ILE A 82 -13.21 -1.59 -3.23
N GLU A 83 -11.91 -1.24 -3.12
CA GLU A 83 -10.81 -2.07 -3.62
C GLU A 83 -9.50 -1.77 -2.87
N ALA A 84 -8.67 -2.79 -2.67
CA ALA A 84 -7.33 -2.66 -2.11
C ALA A 84 -6.27 -3.02 -3.15
N PHE A 85 -5.35 -2.09 -3.40
CA PHE A 85 -4.23 -2.28 -4.31
C PHE A 85 -2.94 -2.49 -3.53
N TRP A 86 -2.01 -3.24 -4.11
CA TRP A 86 -0.67 -3.45 -3.57
C TRP A 86 0.38 -3.10 -4.62
N GLU A 87 1.51 -2.58 -4.17
CA GLU A 87 2.67 -2.41 -5.06
C GLU A 87 3.33 -3.76 -5.36
N GLU A 88 3.11 -4.28 -6.57
CA GLU A 88 3.99 -5.30 -7.16
C GLU A 88 5.24 -4.61 -7.71
N SER A 89 6.30 -4.56 -6.90
CA SER A 89 7.63 -4.19 -7.40
C SER A 89 8.23 -5.22 -8.35
#